data_AF-A0A8P4KJR6-F1
#
_entry.id   AF-A0A8P4KJR6-F1
#
_cell.length_a   1.000
_cell.length_b   1.000
_cell.length_c   1.000
_cell.angle_alpha   90.00
_cell.angle_beta   90.00
_cell.angle_gamma   90.00
#
_symmetry.space_group_name_H-M   'P 1'
#
loop_
_entity.id
_entity.type
_entity.pdbx_description
1 polymer ?
#
loop_
_entity_poly.entity_id
_entity_poly.type
_entity_poly.pdbx_seq_one_letter_code
_entity_poly.pdbx_strand_id
1 'polypeptide(L)'
;MFLMSFFDSLKFKSRNSCQVTNSSVSYGMFQLWLRPLQLLPVCILTVCHCSGVFQSHLSLSPVALTRRLAAGMLEQAVGLGAVTVLGVLEQAYFSLQVIYARRKYSVSPPATVGPPEFERVFRAQANCSEYFPIFITVLWTSGVFFSQGLSAVCGLLYLYGRFQYFRGYSESAQGRLAPLYFSAQVLWVLIGFSSLGVLLTFCRVYLNVDLLLELGSALDLV
;
A
#
# COMPACT_ATOMS: atom_id res chain seq x y z
N MET A 1 15.83 -0.27 -5.57
CA MET A 1 16.18 -1.68 -5.27
C MET A 1 14.97 -2.62 -5.42
N PHE A 2 13.85 -2.38 -4.73
CA PHE A 2 12.61 -3.17 -4.85
C PHE A 2 12.05 -3.32 -6.28
N LEU A 3 11.83 -2.20 -6.99
CA LEU A 3 11.40 -2.20 -8.39
C LEU A 3 12.38 -2.96 -9.29
N MET A 4 13.68 -2.85 -9.04
CA MET A 4 14.67 -3.62 -9.81
C MET A 4 14.57 -5.13 -9.52
N SER A 5 14.46 -5.56 -8.27
CA SER A 5 14.25 -6.98 -7.95
C SER A 5 12.93 -7.54 -8.51
N PHE A 6 11.88 -6.72 -8.55
CA PHE A 6 10.62 -7.05 -9.21
C PHE A 6 10.79 -7.20 -10.73
N PHE A 7 11.40 -6.21 -11.39
CA PHE A 7 11.68 -6.26 -12.83
C PHE A 7 12.67 -7.38 -13.21
N ASP A 8 13.64 -7.70 -12.35
CA ASP A 8 14.58 -8.79 -12.55
C ASP A 8 13.90 -10.16 -12.43
N SER A 9 12.96 -10.32 -11.49
CA SER A 9 12.07 -11.50 -11.44
C SER A 9 11.23 -11.62 -12.71
N LEU A 10 10.76 -10.50 -13.27
CA LEU A 10 10.04 -10.51 -14.55
C LEU A 10 10.95 -10.84 -15.74
N LYS A 11 12.19 -10.34 -15.77
CA LYS A 11 13.18 -10.61 -16.84
C LYS A 11 13.66 -12.06 -16.84
N PHE A 12 13.86 -12.68 -15.67
CA PHE A 12 14.24 -14.09 -15.57
C PHE A 12 13.22 -15.03 -16.24
N LYS A 13 11.92 -14.66 -16.22
CA LYS A 13 10.85 -15.40 -16.90
C LYS A 13 11.01 -15.42 -18.43
N SER A 14 11.58 -14.37 -19.02
CA SER A 14 11.78 -14.30 -20.48
C SER A 14 12.90 -15.22 -20.98
N ARG A 15 13.89 -15.56 -20.15
CA ARG A 15 15.09 -16.28 -20.59
C ARG A 15 14.97 -17.82 -20.53
N ASN A 16 14.07 -18.35 -19.69
CA ASN A 16 13.96 -19.79 -19.42
C ASN A 16 12.73 -20.47 -20.05
N SER A 17 12.06 -19.84 -21.02
CA SER A 17 10.81 -20.36 -21.61
C SER A 17 10.99 -21.23 -22.87
N CYS A 18 12.20 -21.71 -23.17
CA CYS A 18 12.45 -22.64 -24.28
C CYS A 18 12.94 -24.01 -23.77
N GLN A 19 12.10 -24.78 -23.09
CA GLN A 19 12.09 -26.25 -23.17
C GLN A 19 10.67 -26.76 -22.86
N VAL A 20 10.18 -27.61 -23.75
CA VAL A 20 8.79 -28.11 -23.85
C VAL A 20 8.62 -29.38 -23.01
N THR A 21 7.52 -29.48 -22.24
CA THR A 21 6.76 -30.74 -22.09
C THR A 21 5.29 -30.44 -21.79
N ASN A 22 4.41 -31.00 -22.63
CA ASN A 22 2.95 -30.99 -22.52
C ASN A 22 2.45 -31.37 -21.12
N SER A 23 1.86 -30.40 -20.42
CA SER A 23 0.84 -30.67 -19.40
C SER A 23 -0.08 -29.46 -19.33
N SER A 24 -1.31 -29.68 -19.80
CA SER A 24 -2.37 -28.71 -19.99
C SER A 24 -2.91 -28.23 -18.63
N VAL A 25 -2.16 -27.41 -17.91
CA VAL A 25 -2.65 -26.81 -16.66
C VAL A 25 -2.36 -25.31 -16.66
N SER A 26 -3.45 -24.57 -16.91
CA SER A 26 -3.72 -23.22 -16.44
C SER A 26 -2.87 -22.07 -17.00
N TYR A 27 -3.09 -21.77 -18.28
CA TYR A 27 -2.96 -20.40 -18.81
C TYR A 27 -4.20 -19.52 -18.52
N GLY A 28 -5.23 -20.07 -17.86
CA GLY A 28 -6.50 -19.39 -17.60
C GLY A 28 -6.45 -18.33 -16.50
N MET A 29 -5.58 -18.48 -15.50
CA MET A 29 -5.60 -17.58 -14.33
C MET A 29 -4.94 -16.22 -14.59
N PHE A 30 -4.03 -16.12 -15.57
CA PHE A 30 -3.41 -14.84 -15.97
C PHE A 30 -4.33 -14.01 -16.90
N GLN A 31 -5.21 -14.66 -17.64
CA GLN A 31 -6.16 -13.99 -18.55
C GLN A 31 -7.39 -13.43 -17.82
N LEU A 32 -7.71 -13.92 -16.62
CA LEU A 32 -8.80 -13.36 -15.79
C LEU A 32 -8.42 -12.04 -15.08
N TRP A 33 -7.12 -11.76 -14.87
CA TRP A 33 -6.66 -10.52 -14.23
C TRP A 33 -6.59 -9.30 -15.16
N LEU A 34 -6.63 -9.50 -16.48
CA LEU A 34 -6.50 -8.42 -17.48
C LEU A 34 -7.84 -7.96 -18.08
N ARG A 35 -8.97 -8.59 -17.72
CA ARG A 35 -10.30 -8.23 -18.24
C ARG A 35 -11.01 -7.02 -17.61
N PRO A 36 -10.68 -6.49 -16.42
CA PRO A 36 -11.42 -5.31 -15.91
C PRO A 36 -10.94 -3.97 -16.47
N LEU A 37 -9.85 -3.91 -17.25
CA LEU A 37 -9.30 -2.62 -17.74
C LEU A 37 -9.94 -2.06 -19.03
N GLN A 38 -11.00 -2.70 -19.56
CA GLN A 38 -11.63 -2.29 -20.82
C GLN A 38 -13.04 -1.69 -20.69
N LEU A 39 -13.52 -1.40 -19.47
CA LEU A 39 -14.85 -0.82 -19.24
C LEU A 39 -14.84 0.40 -18.31
N LEU A 40 -13.94 1.34 -18.57
CA LEU A 40 -14.10 2.71 -18.07
C LEU A 40 -14.78 3.56 -19.16
N PRO A 41 -16.04 3.97 -19.01
CA PRO A 41 -16.61 4.99 -19.88
C PRO A 41 -15.93 6.33 -19.57
N VAL A 42 -15.22 6.85 -20.58
CA VAL A 42 -14.77 8.24 -20.64
C VAL A 42 -16.03 9.11 -20.80
N CYS A 43 -16.61 9.53 -19.68
CA CYS A 43 -17.70 10.50 -19.65
C CYS A 43 -17.29 11.71 -18.81
N ILE A 44 -16.40 12.55 -19.32
CA ILE A 44 -16.18 13.89 -18.76
C ILE A 44 -15.97 14.90 -19.91
N LEU A 45 -16.88 15.89 -19.94
CA LEU A 45 -16.82 17.22 -20.57
C LEU A 45 -17.26 17.37 -22.04
N THR A 46 -18.58 17.42 -22.23
CA THR A 46 -19.19 18.29 -23.25
C THR A 46 -20.32 19.09 -22.60
N VAL A 47 -20.06 20.33 -22.17
CA VAL A 47 -21.14 21.32 -21.92
C VAL A 47 -20.67 22.72 -22.36
N CYS A 48 -21.35 23.16 -23.42
CA CYS A 48 -21.71 24.51 -23.84
C CYS A 48 -20.67 25.64 -23.90
N HIS A 49 -20.32 25.94 -25.14
CA HIS A 49 -19.98 27.27 -25.62
C HIS A 49 -21.28 28.07 -25.86
N CYS A 50 -21.52 29.19 -25.17
CA CYS A 50 -22.34 30.31 -25.67
C CYS A 50 -22.19 31.56 -24.79
N SER A 51 -21.52 32.56 -25.38
CA SER A 51 -21.73 34.02 -25.33
C SER A 51 -22.00 34.76 -24.00
N GLY A 52 -21.12 35.74 -23.69
CA GLY A 52 -21.56 37.07 -23.24
C GLY A 52 -20.91 37.66 -21.97
N VAL A 53 -20.15 38.74 -22.18
CA VAL A 53 -20.07 39.97 -21.35
C VAL A 53 -19.37 39.93 -19.96
N PHE A 54 -18.17 40.52 -19.93
CA PHE A 54 -17.69 41.57 -19.00
C PHE A 54 -18.22 41.57 -17.54
N GLN A 55 -17.36 41.28 -16.55
CA GLN A 55 -16.94 42.26 -15.51
C GLN A 55 -15.88 41.65 -14.57
N SER A 56 -14.88 42.46 -14.25
CA SER A 56 -13.81 42.24 -13.29
C SER A 56 -14.32 42.07 -11.85
N HIS A 57 -14.16 40.89 -11.26
CA HIS A 57 -13.90 40.68 -9.82
C HIS A 57 -13.33 39.27 -9.67
N LEU A 58 -12.32 39.11 -8.81
CA LEU A 58 -11.59 37.86 -8.56
C LEU A 58 -12.48 36.87 -7.78
N SER A 59 -13.57 36.40 -8.38
CA SER A 59 -14.40 35.31 -7.87
C SER A 59 -14.11 34.07 -8.70
N LEU A 60 -13.32 33.13 -8.17
CA LEU A 60 -13.21 31.81 -8.79
C LEU A 60 -14.61 31.24 -8.96
N SER A 61 -14.93 30.74 -10.15
CA SER A 61 -16.20 30.03 -10.36
C SER A 61 -16.31 28.88 -9.36
N PRO A 62 -17.52 28.51 -8.90
CA PRO A 62 -17.71 27.39 -7.97
C PRO A 62 -16.99 26.11 -8.45
N VAL A 63 -16.95 25.88 -9.77
CA VAL A 63 -16.24 24.78 -10.41
C VAL A 63 -14.71 24.90 -10.26
N ALA A 64 -14.14 26.10 -10.39
CA ALA A 64 -12.71 26.35 -10.22
C ALA A 64 -12.28 26.23 -8.74
N LEU A 65 -13.13 26.65 -7.81
CA LEU A 65 -12.90 26.47 -6.37
C LEU A 65 -12.94 24.98 -5.99
N THR A 66 -13.95 24.23 -6.43
CA THR A 66 -14.03 22.78 -6.20
C THR A 66 -12.85 22.04 -6.82
N ARG A 67 -12.40 22.42 -8.02
CA ARG A 67 -11.20 21.84 -8.64
C ARG A 67 -9.93 22.14 -7.84
N ARG A 68 -9.77 23.35 -7.29
CA ARG A 68 -8.61 23.69 -6.45
C ARG A 68 -8.62 22.98 -5.11
N LEU A 69 -9.78 22.86 -4.48
CA LEU A 69 -9.94 22.09 -3.23
C LEU A 69 -9.67 20.60 -3.47
N ALA A 70 -10.20 20.03 -4.56
CA ALA A 70 -9.93 18.65 -4.95
C ALA A 70 -8.46 18.41 -5.32
N ALA A 71 -7.80 19.36 -6.00
CA ALA A 71 -6.38 19.28 -6.29
C ALA A 71 -5.53 19.31 -5.00
N GLY A 72 -5.88 20.19 -4.04
CA GLY A 72 -5.22 20.23 -2.73
C GLY A 72 -5.39 18.93 -1.93
N MET A 73 -6.60 18.36 -1.92
CA MET A 73 -6.85 17.06 -1.29
C MET A 73 -6.13 15.90 -1.98
N LEU A 74 -6.00 15.94 -3.32
CA LEU A 74 -5.32 14.91 -4.08
C LEU A 74 -3.82 14.95 -3.85
N GLU A 75 -3.19 16.13 -3.86
CA GLU A 75 -1.79 16.31 -3.46
C GLU A 75 -1.57 15.78 -2.04
N GLN A 76 -2.54 16.00 -1.16
CA GLN A 76 -2.58 15.45 0.20
C GLN A 76 -2.98 13.96 0.31
N ALA A 77 -3.14 13.25 -0.81
CA ALA A 77 -3.38 11.80 -0.81
C ALA A 77 -2.32 11.04 -1.62
N VAL A 78 -1.59 11.70 -2.52
CA VAL A 78 -0.60 11.07 -3.41
C VAL A 78 0.43 10.26 -2.64
N GLY A 79 0.96 10.78 -1.52
CA GLY A 79 1.95 10.06 -0.71
C GLY A 79 1.45 8.71 -0.19
N LEU A 80 0.25 8.69 0.40
CA LEU A 80 -0.37 7.46 0.92
C LEU A 80 -0.75 6.50 -0.21
N GLY A 81 -1.26 7.05 -1.32
CA GLY A 81 -1.58 6.29 -2.53
C GLY A 81 -0.34 5.61 -3.12
N ALA A 82 0.77 6.33 -3.21
CA ALA A 82 2.05 5.79 -3.70
C ALA A 82 2.55 4.64 -2.81
N VAL A 83 2.52 4.81 -1.48
CA VAL A 83 2.89 3.75 -0.53
C VAL A 83 1.95 2.55 -0.65
N THR A 84 0.65 2.79 -0.82
CA THR A 84 -0.34 1.71 -1.01
C THR A 84 -0.03 0.91 -2.27
N VAL A 85 0.23 1.57 -3.41
CA VAL A 85 0.61 0.90 -4.67
C VAL A 85 1.90 0.11 -4.50
N LEU A 86 2.91 0.67 -3.83
CA LEU A 86 4.15 -0.04 -3.52
C LEU A 86 3.90 -1.30 -2.67
N GLY A 87 3.02 -1.21 -1.67
CA GLY A 87 2.64 -2.36 -0.85
C GLY A 87 1.91 -3.45 -1.65
N VAL A 88 1.03 -3.07 -2.58
CA VAL A 88 0.38 -4.04 -3.48
C VAL A 88 1.41 -4.73 -4.37
N LEU A 89 2.34 -3.98 -4.95
CA LEU A 89 3.43 -4.54 -5.75
C LEU A 89 4.29 -5.50 -4.92
N GLU A 90 4.53 -5.19 -3.64
CA GLU A 90 5.29 -6.05 -2.73
C GLU A 90 4.57 -7.37 -2.46
N GLN A 91 3.26 -7.35 -2.18
CA GLN A 91 2.46 -8.56 -2.01
C GLN A 91 2.42 -9.41 -3.29
N ALA A 92 2.33 -8.76 -4.46
CA ALA A 92 2.42 -9.43 -5.75
C ALA A 92 3.80 -10.10 -5.94
N TYR A 93 4.89 -9.43 -5.55
CA TYR A 93 6.22 -10.01 -5.56
C TYR A 93 6.31 -11.25 -4.66
N PHE A 94 5.86 -11.19 -3.41
CA PHE A 94 5.85 -12.35 -2.50
C PHE A 94 5.04 -13.52 -3.07
N SER A 95 3.90 -13.23 -3.68
CA SER A 95 3.07 -14.25 -4.34
C SER A 95 3.81 -14.93 -5.50
N LEU A 96 4.54 -14.15 -6.32
CA LEU A 96 5.39 -14.70 -7.39
C LEU A 96 6.52 -15.57 -6.84
N GLN A 97 7.12 -15.19 -5.72
CA GLN A 97 8.16 -16.01 -5.06
C GLN A 97 7.62 -17.35 -4.57
N VAL A 98 6.39 -17.39 -4.04
CA VAL A 98 5.73 -18.66 -3.70
C VAL A 98 5.49 -19.52 -4.94
N ILE A 99 5.03 -18.94 -6.05
CA ILE A 99 4.84 -19.66 -7.32
C ILE A 99 6.17 -20.25 -7.81
N TYR A 100 7.26 -19.48 -7.72
CA TYR A 100 8.59 -19.96 -8.06
C TYR A 100 9.03 -21.11 -7.13
N ALA A 101 8.84 -20.97 -5.81
CA ALA A 101 9.17 -22.01 -4.85
C ALA A 101 8.37 -23.30 -5.09
N ARG A 102 7.08 -23.20 -5.44
CA ARG A 102 6.25 -24.37 -5.83
C ARG A 102 6.85 -25.13 -6.99
N ARG A 103 7.36 -24.43 -8.01
CA ARG A 103 8.03 -25.05 -9.17
C ARG A 103 9.38 -25.64 -8.79
N LYS A 104 10.17 -24.92 -8.00
CA LYS A 104 11.52 -25.34 -7.58
C LYS A 104 11.48 -26.62 -6.72
N TYR A 105 10.49 -26.73 -5.83
CA TYR A 105 10.36 -27.85 -4.90
C TYR A 105 9.26 -28.84 -5.30
N SER A 106 8.69 -28.70 -6.50
CA SER A 106 7.62 -29.56 -7.04
C SER A 106 6.40 -29.75 -6.12
N VAL A 107 6.00 -28.68 -5.42
CA VAL A 107 4.84 -28.68 -4.51
C VAL A 107 3.59 -28.16 -5.23
N SER A 108 2.83 -29.09 -5.80
CA SER A 108 1.58 -28.81 -6.51
C SER A 108 0.45 -28.39 -5.56
N PRO A 109 -0.37 -27.38 -5.89
CA PRO A 109 -1.62 -27.12 -5.18
C PRO A 109 -2.52 -28.37 -5.16
N PRO A 110 -3.32 -28.63 -4.09
CA PRO A 110 -3.56 -27.77 -2.92
C PRO A 110 -2.50 -27.91 -1.80
N ALA A 111 -1.43 -28.68 -2.00
CA ALA A 111 -0.45 -28.92 -0.96
C ALA A 111 0.24 -27.62 -0.51
N THR A 112 0.39 -27.48 0.81
CA THR A 112 1.07 -26.37 1.48
C THR A 112 2.23 -26.84 2.37
N VAL A 113 2.48 -28.15 2.38
CA VAL A 113 3.54 -28.85 3.12
C VAL A 113 4.58 -29.34 2.12
N GLY A 114 5.86 -29.25 2.46
CA GLY A 114 6.96 -29.62 1.58
C GLY A 114 8.31 -29.52 2.27
N PRO A 115 9.42 -29.35 1.52
CA PRO A 115 10.72 -29.10 2.12
C PRO A 115 10.69 -27.83 3.00
N PRO A 116 11.46 -27.78 4.10
CA PRO A 116 11.48 -26.62 5.00
C PRO A 116 11.70 -25.28 4.29
N GLU A 117 12.48 -25.25 3.22
CA GLU A 117 12.74 -24.06 2.39
C GLU A 117 11.46 -23.54 1.72
N PHE A 118 10.65 -24.46 1.18
CA PHE A 118 9.37 -24.11 0.58
C PHE A 118 8.41 -23.56 1.64
N GLU A 119 8.31 -24.27 2.77
CA GLU A 119 7.40 -23.89 3.84
C GLU A 119 7.73 -22.51 4.40
N ARG A 120 9.02 -22.18 4.58
CA ARG A 120 9.45 -20.85 5.02
C ARG A 120 8.98 -19.76 4.06
N VAL A 121 9.16 -19.92 2.75
CA VAL A 121 8.70 -18.95 1.74
C VAL A 121 7.18 -18.82 1.75
N PHE A 122 6.47 -19.95 1.82
CA PHE A 122 5.01 -19.98 1.86
C PHE A 122 4.47 -19.27 3.12
N ARG A 123 5.05 -19.56 4.29
CA ARG A 123 4.68 -18.94 5.58
C ARG A 123 5.05 -17.46 5.64
N ALA A 124 6.17 -17.06 5.03
CA ALA A 124 6.57 -15.66 4.95
C ALA A 124 5.55 -14.84 4.15
N GLN A 125 5.13 -15.34 2.98
CA GLN A 125 4.10 -14.69 2.17
C GLN A 125 2.75 -14.63 2.90
N ALA A 126 2.29 -15.74 3.47
CA ALA A 126 1.02 -15.78 4.20
C ALA A 126 0.98 -14.75 5.34
N ASN A 127 2.04 -14.68 6.16
CA ASN A 127 2.12 -13.71 7.24
C ASN A 127 2.11 -12.26 6.71
N CYS A 128 2.85 -11.96 5.65
CA CYS A 128 2.83 -10.63 5.04
C CYS A 128 1.42 -10.26 4.54
N SER A 129 0.66 -11.23 4.02
CA SER A 129 -0.71 -11.00 3.53
C SER A 129 -1.73 -10.85 4.66
N GLU A 130 -1.57 -11.55 5.79
CA GLU A 130 -2.43 -11.40 6.98
C GLU A 130 -2.32 -10.00 7.59
N TYR A 131 -1.11 -9.44 7.62
CA TYR A 131 -0.88 -8.09 8.18
C TYR A 131 -1.15 -6.96 7.19
N PHE A 132 -1.26 -7.24 5.89
CA PHE A 132 -1.43 -6.20 4.89
C PHE A 132 -2.72 -5.38 5.04
N PRO A 133 -3.91 -5.98 5.31
CA PRO A 133 -5.12 -5.22 5.59
C PRO A 133 -4.96 -4.31 6.82
N ILE A 134 -4.36 -4.81 7.90
CA ILE A 134 -4.11 -4.03 9.13
C ILE A 134 -3.26 -2.81 8.79
N PHE A 135 -2.15 -3.02 8.06
CA PHE A 135 -1.26 -1.96 7.62
C PHE A 135 -1.97 -0.89 6.79
N ILE A 136 -2.75 -1.29 5.77
CA ILE A 136 -3.47 -0.34 4.92
C ILE A 136 -4.49 0.46 5.74
N THR A 137 -5.24 -0.18 6.63
CA THR A 137 -6.19 0.52 7.49
C THR A 137 -5.49 1.59 8.34
N VAL A 138 -4.42 1.23 9.06
CA VAL A 138 -3.74 2.20 9.94
C VAL A 138 -2.94 3.25 9.17
N LEU A 139 -2.40 2.94 7.99
CA LEU A 139 -1.74 3.91 7.12
C LEU A 139 -2.70 5.03 6.70
N TRP A 140 -3.91 4.64 6.27
CA TRP A 140 -4.90 5.62 5.83
C TRP A 140 -5.51 6.37 7.02
N THR A 141 -5.81 5.70 8.14
CA THR A 141 -6.33 6.38 9.33
C THR A 141 -5.31 7.39 9.88
N SER A 142 -4.04 7.01 10.06
CA SER A 142 -3.00 7.95 10.49
C SER A 142 -2.76 9.09 9.48
N GLY A 143 -2.83 8.78 8.18
CA GLY A 143 -2.64 9.79 7.14
C GLY A 143 -3.76 10.83 7.08
N VAL A 144 -5.01 10.41 7.31
CA VAL A 144 -6.19 11.29 7.29
C VAL A 144 -6.32 12.08 8.60
N PHE A 145 -6.12 11.44 9.75
CA PHE A 145 -6.43 12.04 11.06
C PHE A 145 -5.23 12.65 11.79
N PHE A 146 -3.99 12.35 11.39
CA PHE A 146 -2.80 12.83 12.08
C PHE A 146 -1.86 13.62 11.17
N SER A 147 -1.11 12.94 10.31
CA SER A 147 -0.16 13.60 9.40
C SER A 147 0.14 12.70 8.22
N GLN A 148 -0.24 13.15 7.03
CA GLN A 148 -0.03 12.40 5.80
C GLN A 148 1.46 12.16 5.50
N GLY A 149 2.32 13.17 5.68
CA GLY A 149 3.76 13.06 5.41
C GLY A 149 4.44 12.05 6.33
N LEU A 150 4.20 12.14 7.64
CA LEU A 150 4.75 11.19 8.62
C LEU A 150 4.22 9.76 8.39
N SER A 151 2.94 9.64 8.08
CA SER A 151 2.31 8.34 7.81
C SER A 151 2.86 7.69 6.55
N ALA A 152 3.10 8.46 5.48
CA ALA A 152 3.74 7.96 4.26
C ALA A 152 5.18 7.49 4.51
N VAL A 153 5.98 8.25 5.27
CA VAL A 153 7.34 7.84 5.64
C VAL A 153 7.33 6.57 6.48
N CYS A 154 6.49 6.49 7.51
CA CYS A 154 6.33 5.28 8.31
C CYS A 154 5.86 4.10 7.46
N GLY A 155 4.98 4.32 6.50
CA GLY A 155 4.54 3.30 5.56
C GLY A 155 5.66 2.76 4.68
N LEU A 156 6.56 3.60 4.18
CA LEU A 156 7.75 3.16 3.45
C LEU A 156 8.69 2.32 4.34
N LEU A 157 8.89 2.75 5.59
CA LEU A 157 9.71 1.99 6.56
C LEU A 157 9.08 0.63 6.86
N TYR A 158 7.76 0.56 7.01
CA TYR A 158 7.03 -0.69 7.21
C TYR A 158 7.24 -1.65 6.04
N LEU A 159 7.04 -1.19 4.80
CA LEU A 159 7.25 -2.00 3.60
C LEU A 159 8.72 -2.48 3.51
N TYR A 160 9.68 -1.60 3.78
CA TYR A 160 11.09 -2.01 3.84
C TYR A 160 11.32 -3.13 4.87
N GLY A 161 10.75 -3.01 6.06
CA GLY A 161 10.80 -4.05 7.09
C GLY A 161 10.17 -5.37 6.63
N ARG A 162 9.04 -5.31 5.92
CA ARG A 162 8.36 -6.50 5.38
C ARG A 162 9.14 -7.19 4.27
N PHE A 163 9.77 -6.42 3.39
CA PHE A 163 10.68 -6.96 2.39
C PHE A 163 11.85 -7.72 3.03
N GLN A 164 12.49 -7.11 4.04
CA GLN A 164 13.61 -7.73 4.76
C GLN A 164 13.15 -8.94 5.57
N TYR A 165 11.96 -8.89 6.16
CA TYR A 165 11.33 -10.04 6.83
C TYR A 165 11.15 -11.22 5.88
N PHE A 166 10.58 -10.98 4.69
CA PHE A 166 10.35 -12.02 3.71
C PHE A 166 11.67 -12.66 3.25
N ARG A 167 12.67 -11.84 2.93
CA ARG A 167 13.99 -12.31 2.52
C ARG A 167 14.66 -13.12 3.64
N GLY A 168 14.74 -12.55 4.84
CA GLY A 168 15.37 -13.22 5.98
C GLY A 168 14.68 -14.53 6.34
N TYR A 169 13.34 -14.58 6.27
CA TYR A 169 12.60 -15.81 6.56
C TYR A 169 12.81 -16.88 5.47
N SER A 170 12.90 -16.49 4.20
CA SER A 170 13.17 -17.44 3.11
C SER A 170 14.51 -18.17 3.28
N GLU A 171 15.51 -17.48 3.84
CA GLU A 171 16.84 -18.04 4.10
C GLU A 171 16.83 -18.90 5.38
N SER A 172 16.32 -18.37 6.50
CA SER A 172 16.28 -19.08 7.78
C SER A 172 15.12 -18.65 8.67
N ALA A 173 14.68 -19.51 9.59
CA ALA A 173 13.63 -19.16 10.53
C ALA A 173 14.04 -18.04 11.51
N GLN A 174 15.32 -17.93 11.84
CA GLN A 174 15.89 -16.91 12.73
C GLN A 174 16.06 -15.56 12.03
N GLY A 175 16.41 -15.56 10.73
CA GLY A 175 16.59 -14.35 9.92
C GLY A 175 15.34 -13.47 9.83
N ARG A 176 14.17 -14.02 10.16
CA ARG A 176 12.91 -13.26 10.19
C ARG A 176 12.76 -12.34 11.40
N LEU A 177 13.42 -12.61 12.52
CA LEU A 177 13.08 -12.02 13.82
C LEU A 177 13.37 -10.51 13.88
N ALA A 178 14.58 -10.08 13.52
CA ALA A 178 14.94 -8.67 13.59
C ALA A 178 14.08 -7.78 12.67
N PRO A 179 13.86 -8.13 11.38
CA PRO A 179 12.94 -7.37 10.53
C PRO A 179 11.47 -7.45 10.98
N LEU A 180 11.05 -8.55 11.61
CA LEU A 180 9.71 -8.68 12.18
C LEU A 180 9.51 -7.65 13.30
N TYR A 181 10.44 -7.55 14.24
CA TYR A 181 10.33 -6.58 15.33
C TYR A 181 10.37 -5.15 14.82
N PHE A 182 11.25 -4.85 13.86
CA PHE A 182 11.30 -3.53 13.23
C PHE A 182 9.97 -3.16 12.56
N SER A 183 9.44 -4.03 11.71
CA SER A 183 8.15 -3.78 11.03
C SER A 183 6.98 -3.70 12.01
N ALA A 184 6.99 -4.48 13.10
CA ALA A 184 5.99 -4.39 14.15
C ALA A 184 6.05 -3.06 14.92
N GLN A 185 7.24 -2.57 15.26
CA GLN A 185 7.42 -1.28 15.92
C GLN A 185 6.86 -0.14 15.06
N VAL A 186 7.18 -0.12 13.76
CA VAL A 186 6.65 0.89 12.83
C VAL A 186 5.12 0.80 12.72
N LEU A 187 4.56 -0.42 12.70
CA LEU A 187 3.12 -0.61 12.69
C LEU A 187 2.45 -0.07 13.96
N TRP A 188 3.05 -0.30 15.13
CA TRP A 188 2.57 0.26 16.40
C TRP A 188 2.63 1.79 16.44
N VAL A 189 3.65 2.40 15.82
CA VAL A 189 3.71 3.86 15.65
C VAL A 189 2.54 4.36 14.81
N LEU A 190 2.23 3.71 13.68
CA LEU A 190 1.07 4.06 12.84
C LEU A 190 -0.27 3.89 13.59
N ILE A 191 -0.40 2.85 14.41
CA ILE A 191 -1.56 2.67 15.30
C ILE A 191 -1.65 3.84 16.28
N GLY A 192 -0.54 4.21 16.93
CA GLY A 192 -0.47 5.35 17.84
C GLY A 192 -0.90 6.67 17.18
N PHE A 193 -0.41 6.95 15.97
CA PHE A 193 -0.83 8.12 15.19
C PHE A 193 -2.32 8.06 14.84
N SER A 194 -2.84 6.89 14.45
CA SER A 194 -4.26 6.71 14.15
C SER A 194 -5.13 6.98 15.37
N SER A 195 -4.78 6.39 16.52
CA SER A 195 -5.53 6.55 17.78
C SER A 195 -5.48 8.00 18.27
N LEU A 196 -4.30 8.63 18.26
CA LEU A 196 -4.14 10.02 18.68
C LEU A 196 -4.91 10.97 17.76
N GLY A 197 -4.78 10.81 16.43
CA GLY A 197 -5.48 11.66 15.46
C GLY A 197 -7.00 11.56 15.59
N VAL A 198 -7.54 10.35 15.72
CA VAL A 198 -8.99 10.13 15.91
C VAL A 198 -9.46 10.71 17.24
N LEU A 199 -8.71 10.51 18.33
CA LEU A 199 -9.06 11.05 19.64
C LEU A 199 -9.08 12.58 19.65
N LEU A 200 -8.03 13.22 19.11
CA LEU A 200 -7.97 14.68 19.02
C LEU A 200 -9.11 15.24 18.17
N THR A 201 -9.42 14.59 17.05
CA THR A 201 -10.54 14.97 16.17
C THR A 201 -11.88 14.80 16.89
N PHE A 202 -12.06 13.70 17.62
CA PHE A 202 -13.27 13.43 18.39
C PHE A 202 -13.47 14.50 19.47
N CYS A 203 -12.43 14.82 20.27
CA CYS A 203 -12.51 15.84 21.31
C CYS A 203 -12.84 17.22 20.72
N ARG A 204 -12.21 17.58 19.59
CA ARG A 204 -12.47 18.85 18.92
C ARG A 204 -13.91 18.96 18.41
N VAL A 205 -14.43 17.91 17.78
CA VAL A 205 -15.75 17.91 17.14
C VAL A 205 -16.89 17.78 18.14
N TYR A 206 -16.76 16.89 19.13
CA TYR A 206 -17.86 16.55 20.04
C TYR A 206 -17.79 17.25 21.38
N LEU A 207 -16.59 17.58 21.87
CA LEU A 207 -16.41 18.23 23.17
C LEU A 207 -16.13 19.73 23.04
N ASN A 208 -15.89 20.25 21.82
CA ASN A 208 -15.41 21.62 21.57
C ASN A 208 -14.15 21.99 22.38
N VAL A 209 -13.34 21.00 22.74
CA VAL A 209 -12.08 21.20 23.48
C VAL A 209 -10.92 21.01 22.51
N ASP A 210 -10.14 22.07 22.29
CA ASP A 210 -8.88 22.00 21.57
C ASP A 210 -7.78 21.49 22.52
N LEU A 211 -7.73 20.17 22.67
CA LEU A 211 -6.85 19.49 23.64
C LEU A 211 -5.37 19.89 23.52
N LEU A 212 -4.89 20.17 22.30
CA LEU A 212 -3.51 20.61 22.06
C LEU A 212 -3.24 22.01 22.62
N LEU A 213 -4.24 22.89 22.59
CA LEU A 213 -4.15 24.25 23.12
C LEU A 213 -4.18 24.23 24.65
N GLU A 214 -5.08 23.43 25.22
CA GLU A 214 -5.22 23.24 26.68
C GLU A 214 -4.00 22.54 27.29
N LEU A 215 -3.38 21.58 26.60
CA LEU A 215 -2.13 20.98 27.08
C LEU A 215 -0.96 21.98 27.01
N GLY A 216 -0.93 22.81 25.96
CA GLY A 216 0.09 23.84 25.78
C GLY A 216 0.03 24.92 26.86
N SER A 217 -1.17 25.34 27.25
CA SER A 217 -1.38 26.28 28.35
C SER A 217 -1.13 25.64 29.73
N ALA A 218 -1.44 24.36 29.92
CA ALA A 218 -1.20 23.66 31.19
C ALA A 218 0.28 23.30 31.45
N LEU A 219 1.11 23.25 30.42
CA LEU A 219 2.55 22.92 30.51
C LEU A 219 3.47 24.15 30.52
N ASP A 220 2.94 25.38 30.62
CA ASP A 220 3.70 26.65 30.58
C ASP A 220 4.69 26.72 29.40
N LEU A 221 4.27 26.22 28.23
CA LEU A 221 5.09 26.21 27.02
C LEU A 221 4.78 27.37 26.05
N VAL A 222 3.97 28.35 26.48
CA VAL A 222 3.70 29.64 25.80
C VAL A 222 3.57 30.75 26.84
#